data_AF-A0A432NM62-F1
#
_entry.id   AF-A0A432NM62-F1
#
_cell.length_a   1.000
_cell.length_b   1.000
_cell.length_c   1.000
_cell.angle_alpha   90.00
_cell.angle_beta   90.00
_cell.angle_gamma   90.00
#
_symmetry.space_group_name_H-M   'P 1'
#
loop_
_entity.id
_entity.type
_entity.pdbx_description
1 polymer ?
#
loop_
_entity_poly.entity_id
_entity_poly.type
_entity_poly.pdbx_seq_one_letter_code
_entity_poly.pdbx_strand_id
1 'polypeptide(L)'
;MASTYTEWKLGMSELDSLIAKTGANILVMRKCDRIAEFETKLLLNPPRNGKIPPELEDYFDRLSANLFGITRDDTRFKFPPNFDSVIEGTEEWWRIQSVADEYENQFVTDYRTDDEAVSTLLVLGVDFRDDRGDPLRCTKLFGRQVTAAVLKIAGRLPEADALGLKSWENKLEKDAQLHLARKGKR
;
A
#
# COMPACT_ATOMS: atom_id res chain seq x y z
N MET A 1 20.07 -6.84 -5.70
CA MET A 1 19.26 -7.96 -5.21
C MET A 1 19.94 -8.49 -3.96
N ALA A 2 19.32 -8.37 -2.79
CA ALA A 2 19.81 -9.05 -1.60
C ALA A 2 19.69 -10.57 -1.84
N SER A 3 20.79 -11.29 -1.76
CA SER A 3 20.84 -12.73 -2.03
C SER A 3 20.22 -13.56 -0.90
N THR A 4 20.01 -12.96 0.27
CA THR A 4 19.47 -13.61 1.46
C THR A 4 18.55 -12.68 2.27
N TYR A 5 17.59 -13.25 3.01
CA TYR A 5 16.69 -12.49 3.90
C TYR A 5 17.45 -11.64 4.93
N THR A 6 18.60 -12.12 5.40
CA THR A 6 19.47 -11.40 6.34
C THR A 6 20.05 -10.13 5.73
N GLU A 7 20.48 -10.19 4.47
CA GLU A 7 20.95 -9.00 3.73
C GLU A 7 19.83 -7.99 3.51
N TRP A 8 18.62 -8.46 3.21
CA TRP A 8 17.46 -7.57 3.09
C TRP A 8 17.17 -6.84 4.40
N LYS A 9 17.13 -7.56 5.54
CA LYS A 9 16.94 -6.95 6.86
C LYS A 9 18.02 -5.94 7.19
N LEU A 10 19.28 -6.21 6.83
CA LEU A 10 20.39 -5.27 7.02
C LEU A 10 20.16 -3.99 6.21
N GLY A 11 19.82 -4.13 4.91
CA GLY A 11 19.52 -2.98 4.05
C GLY A 11 18.32 -2.15 4.55
N MET A 12 17.28 -2.80 5.10
CA MET A 12 16.16 -2.09 5.71
C MET A 12 16.57 -1.30 6.97
N SER A 13 17.46 -1.85 7.80
CA SER A 13 18.00 -1.15 8.98
C SER A 13 18.82 0.09 8.60
N GLU A 14 19.56 0.03 7.48
CA GLU A 14 20.27 1.18 6.92
C GLU A 14 19.31 2.27 6.44
N LEU A 15 18.22 1.88 5.76
CA LEU A 15 17.14 2.81 5.37
C LEU A 15 16.48 3.46 6.58
N ASP A 16 16.15 2.69 7.61
CA ASP A 16 15.57 3.21 8.85
C ASP A 16 16.51 4.23 9.53
N SER A 17 17.81 3.95 9.52
CA SER A 17 18.84 4.87 10.05
C SER A 17 18.93 6.16 9.24
N LEU A 18 18.76 6.10 7.92
CA LEU A 18 18.73 7.27 7.05
C LEU A 18 17.46 8.11 7.27
N ILE A 19 16.30 7.46 7.37
CA ILE A 19 15.01 8.10 7.67
C ILE A 19 15.07 8.81 9.02
N ALA A 20 15.62 8.15 10.05
CA ALA A 20 15.78 8.75 11.38
C ALA A 20 16.68 9.99 11.35
N LYS A 21 17.74 9.99 10.52
CA LYS A 21 18.64 11.14 10.36
C LYS A 21 17.99 12.30 9.62
N THR A 22 17.14 12.03 8.63
CA THR A 22 16.44 13.07 7.87
C THR A 22 15.23 13.63 8.60
N GLY A 23 14.71 12.92 9.61
CA GLY A 23 13.50 13.31 10.34
C GLY A 23 12.25 13.23 9.46
N ALA A 24 12.28 12.43 8.39
CA ALA A 24 11.16 12.28 7.48
C ALA A 24 9.95 11.69 8.21
N ASN A 25 8.76 12.29 8.01
CA ASN A 25 7.52 11.75 8.56
C ASN A 25 7.05 10.60 7.66
N ILE A 26 7.11 9.38 8.17
CA ILE A 26 6.74 8.17 7.43
C ILE A 26 5.28 7.81 7.73
N LEU A 27 4.49 7.62 6.67
CA LEU A 27 3.14 7.11 6.80
C LEU A 27 3.18 5.60 7.11
N VAL A 28 2.83 5.24 8.33
CA VAL A 28 2.77 3.82 8.74
C VAL A 28 1.40 3.25 8.41
N MET A 29 1.31 2.47 7.32
CA MET A 29 0.03 1.97 6.80
C MET A 29 -0.70 1.05 7.76
N ARG A 30 0.04 0.29 8.58
CA ARG A 30 -0.58 -0.55 9.62
C ARG A 30 -1.43 0.24 10.64
N LYS A 31 -1.13 1.54 10.84
CA LYS A 31 -1.90 2.44 11.71
C LYS A 31 -3.10 3.07 11.02
N CYS A 32 -3.20 2.96 9.70
CA CYS A 32 -4.36 3.42 8.97
C CYS A 32 -5.59 2.58 9.31
N ASP A 33 -6.75 3.24 9.29
CA ASP A 33 -8.00 2.60 9.65
C ASP A 33 -8.24 1.35 8.80
N ARG A 34 -8.67 0.27 9.47
CA ARG A 34 -9.02 -1.04 8.87
C ARG A 34 -7.92 -1.78 8.09
N ILE A 35 -6.68 -1.29 8.01
CA ILE A 35 -5.57 -2.03 7.39
C ILE A 35 -5.23 -3.30 8.19
N ALA A 36 -5.18 -3.21 9.52
CA ALA A 36 -4.95 -4.39 10.36
C ALA A 36 -6.08 -5.43 10.26
N GLU A 37 -7.34 -4.96 10.12
CA GLU A 37 -8.49 -5.83 9.86
C GLU A 37 -8.32 -6.55 8.51
N PHE A 38 -7.94 -5.82 7.47
CA PHE A 38 -7.72 -6.39 6.13
C PHE A 38 -6.59 -7.41 6.12
N GLU A 39 -5.46 -7.11 6.76
CA GLU A 39 -4.34 -8.04 6.90
C GLU A 39 -4.77 -9.35 7.58
N THR A 40 -5.61 -9.25 8.61
CA THR A 40 -6.17 -10.43 9.29
C THR A 40 -7.06 -11.25 8.35
N LYS A 41 -7.85 -10.60 7.51
CA LYS A 41 -8.68 -11.30 6.50
C LYS A 41 -7.83 -12.01 5.45
N LEU A 42 -6.73 -11.38 5.00
CA LEU A 42 -5.77 -11.99 4.07
C LEU A 42 -5.03 -13.17 4.71
N LEU A 43 -4.75 -13.12 6.01
CA LEU A 43 -4.17 -14.25 6.73
C LEU A 43 -5.11 -15.47 6.75
N LEU A 44 -6.41 -15.22 6.98
CA LEU A 44 -7.45 -16.27 7.00
C LEU A 44 -7.80 -16.79 5.60
N ASN A 45 -7.64 -15.94 4.57
CA ASN A 45 -7.94 -16.24 3.18
C ASN A 45 -6.72 -15.88 2.30
N PRO A 46 -5.64 -16.66 2.40
CA PRO A 46 -4.41 -16.36 1.67
C PRO A 46 -4.69 -16.35 0.16
N PRO A 47 -4.10 -15.41 -0.60
CA PRO A 47 -4.24 -15.36 -2.05
C PRO A 47 -3.82 -16.69 -2.67
N ARG A 48 -4.67 -17.27 -3.53
CA ARG A 48 -4.34 -18.47 -4.31
C ARG A 48 -3.92 -18.04 -5.70
N ASN A 49 -2.69 -18.37 -6.12
CA ASN A 49 -2.11 -17.94 -7.39
C ASN A 49 -2.13 -16.41 -7.57
N GLY A 50 -1.88 -15.66 -6.49
CA GLY A 50 -1.89 -14.18 -6.52
C GLY A 50 -3.27 -13.54 -6.64
N LYS A 51 -4.35 -14.33 -6.62
CA LYS A 51 -5.73 -13.82 -6.64
C LYS A 51 -6.37 -13.93 -5.26
N ILE A 52 -6.98 -12.84 -4.81
CA ILE A 52 -7.83 -12.82 -3.62
C ILE A 52 -9.27 -13.20 -4.00
N PRO A 53 -10.07 -13.73 -3.06
CA PRO A 53 -11.50 -13.94 -3.26
C PRO A 53 -12.22 -12.64 -3.66
N PRO A 54 -13.29 -12.69 -4.48
CA PRO A 54 -14.03 -11.50 -4.93
C PRO A 54 -14.51 -10.60 -3.77
N GLU A 55 -14.98 -11.21 -2.67
CA GLU A 55 -15.41 -10.45 -1.49
C GLU A 55 -14.29 -9.61 -0.87
N LEU A 56 -13.05 -10.10 -0.94
CA LEU A 56 -11.87 -9.36 -0.47
C LEU A 56 -11.39 -8.34 -1.48
N GLU A 57 -11.66 -8.52 -2.77
CA GLU A 57 -11.41 -7.53 -3.82
C GLU A 57 -12.35 -6.33 -3.65
N ASP A 58 -13.65 -6.55 -3.47
CA ASP A 58 -14.62 -5.49 -3.18
C ASP A 58 -14.32 -4.76 -1.85
N TYR A 59 -13.84 -5.51 -0.85
CA TYR A 59 -13.39 -4.94 0.41
C TYR A 59 -12.15 -4.06 0.20
N PHE A 60 -11.20 -4.56 -0.57
CA PHE A 60 -9.98 -3.85 -0.92
C PHE A 60 -10.26 -2.54 -1.66
N ASP A 61 -11.09 -2.55 -2.71
CA ASP A 61 -11.40 -1.34 -3.47
C ASP A 61 -12.11 -0.29 -2.62
N ARG A 62 -13.06 -0.69 -1.75
CA ARG A 62 -13.68 0.22 -0.79
C ARG A 62 -12.67 0.81 0.19
N LEU A 63 -11.75 -0.02 0.69
CA LEU A 63 -10.71 0.43 1.60
C LEU A 63 -9.74 1.40 0.90
N SER A 64 -9.36 1.09 -0.34
CA SER A 64 -8.55 1.95 -1.19
C SER A 64 -9.21 3.29 -1.45
N ALA A 65 -10.49 3.29 -1.84
CA ALA A 65 -11.25 4.52 -2.06
C ALA A 65 -11.33 5.37 -0.78
N ASN A 66 -11.50 4.74 0.38
CA ASN A 66 -11.56 5.46 1.66
C ASN A 66 -10.21 6.06 2.07
N LEU A 67 -9.12 5.32 1.90
CA LEU A 67 -7.78 5.76 2.32
C LEU A 67 -7.16 6.75 1.33
N PHE A 68 -7.30 6.49 0.03
CA PHE A 68 -6.58 7.19 -1.02
C PHE A 68 -7.48 8.03 -1.94
N GLY A 69 -8.80 7.85 -1.87
CA GLY A 69 -9.74 8.48 -2.80
C GLY A 69 -9.77 7.83 -4.18
N ILE A 70 -9.13 6.67 -4.35
CA ILE A 70 -9.02 5.95 -5.63
C ILE A 70 -9.12 4.44 -5.42
N THR A 71 -9.60 3.75 -6.44
CA THR A 71 -9.67 2.29 -6.56
C THR A 71 -8.50 1.77 -7.42
N ARG A 72 -8.44 0.46 -7.61
CA ARG A 72 -7.49 -0.12 -8.58
C ARG A 72 -7.75 0.33 -10.01
N ASP A 73 -9.02 0.46 -10.40
CA ASP A 73 -9.38 0.78 -11.78
C ASP A 73 -8.97 2.20 -12.19
N ASP A 74 -8.96 3.13 -11.24
CA ASP A 74 -8.50 4.51 -11.43
C ASP A 74 -7.01 4.61 -11.78
N THR A 75 -6.24 3.55 -11.48
CA THR A 75 -4.80 3.52 -11.74
C THR A 75 -4.44 2.85 -13.06
N ARG A 76 -5.39 2.24 -13.79
CA ARG A 76 -5.11 1.52 -15.03
C ARG A 76 -5.14 2.44 -16.24
N PHE A 77 -4.29 2.15 -17.23
CA PHE A 77 -4.37 2.83 -18.51
C PHE A 77 -5.76 2.67 -19.13
N LYS A 78 -6.37 3.78 -19.56
CA LYS A 78 -7.66 3.78 -20.24
C LYS A 78 -7.40 3.81 -21.74
N PHE A 79 -7.58 2.67 -22.39
CA PHE A 79 -7.46 2.58 -23.84
C PHE A 79 -8.51 3.46 -24.54
N PRO A 80 -8.18 4.04 -25.71
CA PRO A 80 -9.15 4.76 -26.52
C PRO A 80 -10.37 3.87 -26.83
N PRO A 81 -11.61 4.43 -26.87
CA PRO A 81 -12.83 3.63 -27.08
C PRO A 81 -12.85 2.78 -28.35
N ASN A 82 -12.08 3.18 -29.37
CA ASN A 82 -11.97 2.49 -30.65
C ASN A 82 -10.76 1.54 -30.73
N PHE A 83 -9.99 1.34 -29.65
CA PHE A 83 -8.78 0.54 -29.67
C PHE A 83 -9.03 -0.90 -30.14
N ASP A 84 -10.13 -1.51 -29.72
CA ASP A 84 -10.51 -2.88 -30.13
C ASP A 84 -10.77 -3.01 -31.65
N SER A 85 -10.98 -1.89 -32.34
CA SER A 85 -11.16 -1.84 -33.80
C SER A 85 -9.86 -1.52 -34.55
N VAL A 86 -8.78 -1.18 -33.84
CA VAL A 86 -7.47 -0.94 -34.44
C VAL A 86 -6.83 -2.29 -34.74
N ILE A 87 -6.38 -2.47 -35.99
CA ILE A 87 -5.76 -3.72 -36.42
C ILE A 87 -4.42 -3.90 -35.69
N GLU A 88 -4.26 -5.03 -35.01
CA GLU A 88 -3.02 -5.40 -34.32
C GLU A 88 -1.82 -5.36 -35.27
N GLY A 89 -0.70 -4.81 -34.80
CA GLY A 89 0.53 -4.69 -35.58
C GLY A 89 0.62 -3.45 -36.49
N THR A 90 -0.44 -2.65 -36.61
CA THR A 90 -0.37 -1.35 -37.31
C THR A 90 0.40 -0.31 -36.49
N GLU A 91 0.86 0.76 -37.15
CA GLU A 91 1.55 1.87 -36.49
C GLU A 91 0.69 2.51 -35.38
N GLU A 92 -0.62 2.67 -35.63
CA GLU A 92 -1.55 3.20 -34.63
C GLU A 92 -1.66 2.28 -33.41
N TRP A 93 -1.74 0.96 -33.64
CA TRP A 93 -1.79 -0.03 -32.55
C TRP A 93 -0.52 0.04 -31.69
N TRP A 94 0.66 0.04 -32.32
CA TRP A 94 1.94 0.13 -31.61
C TRP A 94 2.08 1.44 -30.85
N ARG A 95 1.63 2.56 -31.43
CA ARG A 95 1.65 3.86 -30.75
C ARG A 95 0.80 3.83 -29.47
N ILE A 96 -0.40 3.28 -29.53
CA ILE A 96 -1.29 3.18 -28.35
C ILE A 96 -0.66 2.27 -27.29
N GLN A 97 -0.10 1.13 -27.71
CA GLN A 97 0.58 0.21 -26.80
C GLN A 97 1.81 0.83 -26.15
N SER A 98 2.64 1.56 -26.89
CA SER A 98 3.80 2.26 -26.31
C SER A 98 3.39 3.28 -25.25
N VAL A 99 2.30 4.02 -25.47
CA VAL A 99 1.76 4.95 -24.47
C VAL A 99 1.22 4.21 -23.25
N ALA A 100 0.56 3.07 -23.45
CA ALA A 100 0.11 2.21 -22.35
C ALA A 100 1.31 1.70 -21.53
N ASP A 101 2.37 1.21 -22.19
CA ASP A 101 3.59 0.73 -21.53
C ASP A 101 4.28 1.85 -20.74
N GLU A 102 4.42 3.05 -21.34
CA GLU A 102 4.97 4.23 -20.65
C GLU A 102 4.16 4.61 -19.41
N TYR A 103 2.84 4.50 -19.47
CA TYR A 103 1.97 4.74 -18.34
C TYR A 103 2.14 3.67 -17.25
N GLU A 104 2.13 2.39 -17.62
CA GLU A 104 2.28 1.27 -16.69
C GLU A 104 3.67 1.26 -16.01
N ASN A 105 4.71 1.71 -16.71
CA ASN A 105 6.07 1.84 -16.18
C ASN A 105 6.20 2.84 -15.01
N GLN A 106 5.22 3.73 -14.81
CA GLN A 106 5.21 4.66 -13.67
C GLN A 106 4.93 3.93 -12.33
N PHE A 107 4.33 2.74 -12.37
CA PHE A 107 3.92 1.99 -11.18
C PHE A 107 5.01 1.00 -10.73
N VAL A 108 6.06 1.53 -10.12
CA VAL A 108 7.30 0.82 -9.75
C VAL A 108 7.13 -0.44 -8.90
N THR A 109 5.99 -0.60 -8.21
CA THR A 109 5.72 -1.74 -7.32
C THR A 109 5.10 -2.94 -8.01
N ASP A 110 4.50 -2.79 -9.20
CA ASP A 110 3.64 -3.84 -9.79
C ASP A 110 4.42 -5.11 -10.18
N TYR A 111 5.67 -4.93 -10.63
CA TYR A 111 6.56 -6.01 -11.06
C TYR A 111 7.52 -6.52 -9.97
N ARG A 112 7.43 -5.97 -8.75
CA ARG A 112 8.35 -6.27 -7.63
C ARG A 112 7.89 -7.47 -6.81
N THR A 113 8.80 -8.11 -6.08
CA THR A 113 8.39 -9.02 -4.98
C THR A 113 7.86 -8.22 -3.78
N ASP A 114 7.23 -8.86 -2.80
CA ASP A 114 6.71 -8.17 -1.61
C ASP A 114 7.83 -7.43 -0.86
N ASP A 115 8.99 -8.07 -0.70
CA ASP A 115 10.18 -7.49 -0.05
C ASP A 115 10.69 -6.25 -0.81
N GLU A 116 10.78 -6.34 -2.14
CA GLU A 116 11.22 -5.23 -2.98
C GLU A 116 10.20 -4.08 -3.02
N ALA A 117 8.90 -4.42 -3.02
CA ALA A 117 7.83 -3.44 -2.99
C ALA A 117 7.85 -2.66 -1.67
N VAL A 118 8.03 -3.34 -0.53
CA VAL A 118 8.18 -2.67 0.78
C VAL A 118 9.37 -1.72 0.79
N SER A 119 10.55 -2.15 0.34
CA SER A 119 11.73 -1.28 0.29
C SER A 119 11.48 -0.04 -0.58
N THR A 120 10.82 -0.22 -1.72
CA THR A 120 10.48 0.88 -2.64
C THR A 120 9.48 1.85 -2.00
N LEU A 121 8.41 1.33 -1.39
CA LEU A 121 7.39 2.15 -0.74
C LEU A 121 7.95 2.92 0.46
N LEU A 122 8.89 2.32 1.20
CA LEU A 122 9.54 2.99 2.32
C LEU A 122 10.38 4.19 1.86
N VAL A 123 11.09 4.07 0.73
CA VAL A 123 11.80 5.20 0.09
C VAL A 123 10.83 6.30 -0.35
N LEU A 124 9.62 5.92 -0.76
CA LEU A 124 8.53 6.85 -1.07
C LEU A 124 7.83 7.44 0.17
N GLY A 125 8.29 7.10 1.37
CA GLY A 125 7.77 7.65 2.63
C GLY A 125 6.59 6.89 3.23
N VAL A 126 6.32 5.67 2.77
CA VAL A 126 5.18 4.85 3.21
C VAL A 126 5.64 3.48 3.71
N ASP A 127 5.37 3.18 4.98
CA ASP A 127 5.79 1.93 5.62
C ASP A 127 4.67 0.89 5.64
N PHE A 128 4.93 -0.24 4.98
CA PHE A 128 4.06 -1.42 4.89
C PHE A 128 4.58 -2.61 5.71
N ARG A 129 5.37 -2.36 6.76
CA ARG A 129 5.87 -3.42 7.64
C ARG A 129 4.99 -3.67 8.85
N ASP A 130 5.08 -4.87 9.39
CA ASP A 130 4.55 -5.24 10.69
C ASP A 130 5.52 -4.89 11.85
N ASP A 131 5.17 -5.27 13.08
CA ASP A 131 6.00 -5.01 14.28
C ASP A 131 7.35 -5.75 14.27
N ARG A 132 7.50 -6.77 13.43
CA ARG A 132 8.74 -7.55 13.23
C ARG A 132 9.58 -6.98 12.08
N GLY A 133 9.07 -5.94 11.42
CA GLY A 133 9.68 -5.35 10.23
C GLY A 133 9.50 -6.21 8.98
N ASP A 134 8.56 -7.16 8.97
CA ASP A 134 8.24 -8.00 7.82
C ASP A 134 7.14 -7.34 6.96
N PRO A 135 7.12 -7.55 5.62
CA PRO A 135 6.06 -7.04 4.77
C PRO A 135 4.66 -7.48 5.19
N LEU A 136 3.70 -6.55 5.16
CA LEU A 136 2.28 -6.87 5.24
C LEU A 136 1.84 -7.61 3.96
N ARG A 137 0.91 -8.57 4.06
CA ARG A 137 0.36 -9.28 2.88
C ARG A 137 -0.39 -8.35 1.95
N CYS A 138 -0.94 -7.26 2.47
CA CYS A 138 -1.64 -6.26 1.66
C CYS A 138 -0.72 -5.34 0.85
N THR A 139 0.61 -5.41 1.02
CA THR A 139 1.58 -4.52 0.36
C THR A 139 1.37 -4.47 -1.15
N LYS A 140 1.30 -5.64 -1.81
CA LYS A 140 1.13 -5.70 -3.26
C LYS A 140 -0.21 -5.20 -3.76
N LEU A 141 -1.25 -5.33 -2.93
CA LEU A 141 -2.58 -4.87 -3.32
C LEU A 141 -2.61 -3.35 -3.38
N PHE A 142 -2.01 -2.67 -2.39
CA PHE A 142 -2.01 -1.21 -2.30
C PHE A 142 -0.85 -0.50 -2.98
N GLY A 143 0.24 -1.22 -3.30
CA GLY A 143 1.47 -0.60 -3.80
C GLY A 143 1.24 0.31 -5.01
N ARG A 144 0.34 -0.09 -5.91
CA ARG A 144 -0.02 0.68 -7.10
C ARG A 144 -0.74 2.00 -6.75
N GLN A 145 -1.76 1.96 -5.90
CA GLN A 145 -2.51 3.14 -5.48
C GLN A 145 -1.65 4.08 -4.64
N VAL A 146 -0.76 3.54 -3.82
CA VAL A 146 0.21 4.35 -3.06
C VAL A 146 1.19 5.03 -4.01
N THR A 147 1.72 4.32 -4.99
CA THR A 147 2.59 4.92 -6.02
C THR A 147 1.84 6.03 -6.78
N ALA A 148 0.59 5.78 -7.17
CA ALA A 148 -0.25 6.79 -7.82
C ALA A 148 -0.41 8.06 -6.97
N ALA A 149 -0.68 7.89 -5.67
CA ALA A 149 -0.88 8.98 -4.73
C ALA A 149 0.40 9.77 -4.44
N VAL A 150 1.53 9.07 -4.27
CA VAL A 150 2.85 9.71 -4.03
C VAL A 150 3.29 10.50 -5.27
N LEU A 151 3.18 9.91 -6.45
CA LEU A 151 3.59 10.53 -7.72
C LEU A 151 2.58 11.56 -8.25
N LYS A 152 1.47 11.79 -7.53
CA LYS A 152 0.39 12.71 -7.90
C LYS A 152 -0.25 12.38 -9.26
N ILE A 153 -0.27 11.10 -9.62
CA ILE A 153 -0.97 10.59 -10.81
C ILE A 153 -2.48 10.57 -10.51
N ALA A 154 -2.86 9.97 -9.38
CA ALA A 154 -4.25 9.88 -8.93
C ALA A 154 -4.32 9.69 -7.41
N GLY A 155 -5.42 10.12 -6.80
CA GLY A 155 -5.65 9.96 -5.36
C GLY A 155 -4.75 10.84 -4.49
N ARG A 156 -4.73 10.54 -3.18
CA ARG A 156 -3.95 11.26 -2.17
C ARG A 156 -3.51 10.32 -1.06
N LEU A 157 -2.38 10.60 -0.41
CA LEU A 157 -2.02 9.90 0.81
C LEU A 157 -2.86 10.41 1.98
N PRO A 158 -3.23 9.54 2.94
CA PRO A 158 -3.80 9.99 4.20
C PRO A 158 -2.78 10.81 5.00
N GLU A 159 -3.24 11.84 5.69
CA GLU A 159 -2.37 12.72 6.48
C GLU A 159 -1.80 11.96 7.70
N ALA A 160 -0.48 11.81 7.73
CA ALA A 160 0.23 11.09 8.78
C ALA A 160 -0.02 11.71 10.19
N ASP A 161 -0.13 13.03 10.28
CA ASP A 161 -0.34 13.74 11.55
C ASP A 161 -1.75 13.51 12.11
N ALA A 162 -2.77 13.50 11.23
CA ALA A 162 -4.14 13.17 11.61
C ALA A 162 -4.28 11.71 12.10
N LEU A 163 -3.47 10.80 11.54
CA LEU A 163 -3.41 9.40 11.99
C LEU A 163 -2.72 9.27 13.35
N GLY A 164 -1.68 10.05 13.61
CA GLY A 164 -1.02 10.14 14.91
C GLY A 164 -1.99 10.56 16.02
N LEU A 165 -2.81 11.57 15.75
CA LEU A 165 -3.81 12.08 16.68
C LEU A 165 -4.87 11.01 17.02
N LYS A 166 -5.46 10.38 15.99
CA LYS A 166 -6.46 9.29 16.17
C LYS A 166 -5.90 8.10 16.93
N SER A 167 -4.64 7.72 16.66
CA SER A 167 -3.99 6.64 17.38
C SER A 167 -3.79 6.97 18.86
N TRP A 168 -3.54 8.24 19.20
CA TRP A 168 -3.39 8.70 20.57
C TRP A 168 -4.74 8.76 21.30
N GLU A 169 -5.78 9.27 20.65
CA GLU A 169 -7.17 9.27 21.14
C GLU A 169 -7.65 7.85 21.48
N ASN A 170 -7.47 6.90 20.56
CA ASN A 170 -7.83 5.50 20.78
C ASN A 170 -7.06 4.87 21.95
N LYS A 171 -5.79 5.26 22.16
CA LYS A 171 -4.99 4.78 23.28
C LYS A 171 -5.52 5.33 24.61
N LEU A 172 -5.82 6.63 24.65
CA LEU A 172 -6.42 7.26 25.82
C LEU A 172 -7.78 6.65 26.17
N GLU A 173 -8.61 6.36 25.19
CA GLU A 173 -9.92 5.74 25.42
C GLU A 173 -9.77 4.33 26.00
N LYS A 174 -8.85 3.52 25.46
CA LYS A 174 -8.51 2.20 26.05
C LYS A 174 -7.97 2.31 27.47
N ASP A 175 -7.08 3.27 27.73
CA ASP A 175 -6.52 3.49 29.07
C ASP A 175 -7.61 3.97 30.05
N ALA A 176 -8.55 4.80 29.61
CA ALA A 176 -9.70 5.24 30.38
C ALA A 176 -10.65 4.07 30.71
N GLN A 177 -10.96 3.21 29.73
CA GLN A 177 -11.77 2.00 29.94
C GLN A 177 -11.10 1.04 30.92
N LEU A 178 -9.78 0.83 30.81
CA LEU A 178 -9.00 0.02 31.75
C LEU A 178 -9.01 0.62 33.17
N HIS A 179 -8.93 1.95 33.30
CA HIS A 179 -9.00 2.63 34.59
C HIS A 179 -10.38 2.50 35.24
N LEU A 180 -11.47 2.63 34.46
CA LEU A 180 -12.84 2.44 34.93
C LEU A 180 -13.09 0.99 35.34
N ALA A 181 -12.63 0.02 34.55
CA ALA A 181 -12.73 -1.40 34.88
C ALA A 181 -11.95 -1.78 36.15
N ARG A 182 -10.84 -1.09 36.45
CA ARG A 182 -10.08 -1.25 37.71
C ARG A 182 -10.77 -0.59 38.90
N LYS A 183 -11.47 0.53 38.72
CA LYS A 183 -12.26 1.19 39.77
C LYS A 183 -13.53 0.42 40.14
N GLY A 184 -14.15 -0.29 39.20
CA GLY A 184 -15.35 -1.11 39.45
C GLY A 184 -15.09 -2.47 40.12
N LYS A 185 -13.82 -2.85 40.37
CA LYS A 185 -13.41 -4.10 41.03
C LYS A 185 -13.01 -3.92 42.51
N ARG A 186 -13.38 -2.81 43.14
CA ARG A 186 -13.19 -2.57 44.57
C ARG A 186 -14.52 -2.55 45.30
#